data_AF-A0A349CT46-F1
#
_entry.id   AF-A0A349CT46-F1
#
_cell.length_a   1.000
_cell.length_b   1.000
_cell.length_c   1.000
_cell.angle_alpha   90.00
_cell.angle_beta   90.00
_cell.angle_gamma   90.00
#
_symmetry.space_group_name_H-M   'P 1'
#
loop_
_entity.id
_entity.type
_entity.pdbx_description
1 polymer ?
#
loop_
_entity_poly.entity_id
_entity_poly.type
_entity_poly.pdbx_seq_one_letter_code
_entity_poly.pdbx_strand_id
1 'polypeptide(L)'
;MTVTATTTGTRRKGGAASAATPFWARRGVRIAGGLVLPLLLLALWQFVTTTGIIPTYRLPTPVSVVEAAVQLAADGTLWVHVAISIQRVLLGFAIGAVVGLAIAAIVGLSRAGEVLLGPTIVALRAVPSLAWVPLLILWMQIGEDSKVTLIAIGAFFPVFTTVAAGLHRVDPHLVEAGRSFGLRGWPLLRTIQLPAVVPSMVAGLRLGLAQAWLFLVAAELVG
;
A
#
# COMPACT_ATOMS: atom_id res chain seq x y z
N MET A 1 54.80 12.87 -51.12
CA MET A 1 53.52 13.56 -51.35
C MET A 1 52.75 13.53 -50.03
N THR A 2 52.88 14.54 -49.16
CA THR A 2 51.96 15.70 -49.03
C THR A 2 50.51 15.21 -48.95
N VAL A 3 49.76 15.41 -47.86
CA VAL A 3 49.40 16.71 -47.30
C VAL A 3 49.01 16.60 -45.81
N THR A 4 49.60 17.49 -45.01
CA THR A 4 49.18 17.96 -43.68
C THR A 4 47.85 18.71 -43.76
N ALA A 5 46.88 18.40 -42.90
CA ALA A 5 45.72 19.26 -42.68
C ALA A 5 45.54 19.55 -41.18
N THR A 6 46.12 20.68 -40.80
CA THR A 6 45.86 21.44 -39.57
C THR A 6 44.49 22.12 -39.70
N THR A 7 43.57 21.83 -38.79
CA THR A 7 42.40 22.68 -38.51
C THR A 7 42.31 22.82 -37.00
N THR A 8 42.97 23.81 -36.44
CA THR A 8 42.42 25.12 -36.07
C THR A 8 41.25 25.00 -35.10
N GLY A 9 41.55 25.23 -33.83
CA GLY A 9 40.59 25.24 -32.75
C GLY A 9 39.60 26.39 -32.88
N THR A 10 38.33 26.07 -32.69
CA THR A 10 37.27 27.04 -32.41
C THR A 10 36.87 26.88 -30.96
N ARG A 11 37.54 27.66 -30.11
CA ARG A 11 37.21 27.86 -28.69
C ARG A 11 35.87 28.59 -28.62
N ARG A 12 34.75 27.86 -28.64
CA ARG A 12 33.42 28.41 -28.34
C ARG A 12 33.38 28.80 -26.86
N LYS A 13 33.68 30.07 -26.58
CA LYS A 13 33.21 30.76 -25.37
C LYS A 13 31.69 30.92 -25.50
N GLY A 14 30.94 29.86 -25.20
CA GLY A 14 29.50 29.95 -24.95
C GLY A 14 29.32 30.49 -23.54
N GLY A 15 28.91 31.75 -23.42
CA GLY A 15 28.58 32.35 -22.14
C GLY A 15 27.58 31.46 -21.38
N ALA A 16 27.80 31.33 -20.07
CA ALA A 16 26.83 30.74 -19.17
C ALA A 16 25.56 31.61 -19.20
N ALA A 17 24.66 31.31 -20.13
CA ALA A 17 23.30 31.81 -20.08
C ALA A 17 22.69 31.23 -18.80
N SER A 18 22.48 32.09 -17.80
CA SER A 18 21.70 31.75 -16.63
C SER A 18 20.32 31.31 -17.12
N ALA A 19 20.10 30.00 -17.17
CA ALA A 19 18.82 29.43 -17.54
C ALA A 19 17.83 29.80 -16.42
N ALA A 20 17.08 30.88 -16.64
CA ALA A 20 16.02 31.29 -15.73
C ALA A 20 15.10 30.09 -15.49
N THR A 21 14.93 29.69 -14.23
CA THR A 21 14.02 28.59 -13.88
C THR A 21 12.61 28.94 -14.33
N PRO A 22 11.90 28.04 -15.04
CA PRO A 22 10.57 28.33 -15.57
C PRO A 22 9.62 28.72 -14.44
N PHE A 23 8.67 29.63 -14.71
CA PHE A 23 7.72 30.16 -13.72
C PHE A 23 7.02 29.04 -12.90
N TRP A 24 6.63 27.96 -13.57
CA TRP A 24 6.02 26.75 -12.99
C TRP A 24 6.97 25.88 -12.16
N ALA A 25 8.29 26.07 -12.26
CA ALA A 25 9.28 25.39 -11.42
C ALA A 25 9.56 26.12 -10.10
N ARG A 26 9.06 27.36 -9.93
CA ARG A 26 9.20 28.11 -8.68
C ARG A 26 8.42 27.42 -7.57
N ARG A 27 9.08 27.12 -6.45
CA ARG A 27 8.49 26.42 -5.30
C ARG A 27 7.19 27.07 -4.82
N GLY A 28 7.13 28.41 -4.79
CA GLY A 28 5.94 29.18 -4.42
C GLY A 28 4.78 29.03 -5.41
N VAL A 29 5.05 29.00 -6.72
CA VAL A 29 4.02 28.81 -7.76
C VAL A 29 3.49 27.38 -7.75
N ARG A 30 4.34 26.37 -7.48
CA ARG A 30 3.91 24.97 -7.35
C ARG A 30 3.04 24.75 -6.12
N ILE A 31 3.38 25.35 -4.98
CA ILE A 31 2.60 25.24 -3.75
C ILE A 31 1.27 26.01 -3.89
N ALA A 32 1.33 27.27 -4.34
CA ALA A 32 0.13 28.08 -4.53
C ALA A 32 -0.80 27.48 -5.60
N GLY A 33 -0.25 27.09 -6.76
CA GLY A 33 -1.00 26.42 -7.82
C GLY A 33 -1.57 25.07 -7.39
N GLY A 34 -0.84 24.32 -6.54
CA GLY A 34 -1.32 23.06 -5.97
C GLY A 34 -2.47 23.21 -4.98
N LEU A 35 -2.59 24.37 -4.31
CA LEU A 35 -3.67 24.66 -3.35
C LEU A 35 -4.96 25.18 -3.99
N VAL A 36 -4.90 25.71 -5.22
CA VAL A 36 -6.09 26.26 -5.91
C VAL A 36 -7.18 25.21 -6.03
N LEU A 37 -6.84 24.00 -6.49
CA LEU A 37 -7.82 22.94 -6.73
C LEU A 37 -8.49 22.43 -5.42
N PRO A 38 -7.75 22.10 -4.34
CA PRO A 38 -8.36 21.78 -3.04
C PRO A 38 -9.26 22.87 -2.48
N LEU A 39 -8.82 24.14 -2.55
CA LEU A 39 -9.60 25.26 -2.03
C LEU A 39 -10.87 25.49 -2.84
N LEU A 40 -10.80 25.34 -4.16
CA LEU A 40 -11.98 25.44 -5.03
C LEU A 40 -12.98 24.33 -4.75
N LEU A 41 -12.52 23.10 -4.49
CA LEU A 41 -13.38 21.99 -4.06
C LEU A 41 -14.06 22.26 -2.71
N LEU A 42 -13.32 22.78 -1.72
CA LEU A 42 -13.88 23.15 -0.42
C LEU A 42 -14.90 24.28 -0.53
N ALA A 43 -14.60 25.30 -1.34
CA ALA A 43 -15.51 26.41 -1.60
C ALA A 43 -16.79 25.94 -2.29
N LEU A 44 -16.67 25.05 -3.28
CA LEU A 44 -17.81 24.45 -3.96
C LEU A 44 -18.65 23.59 -3.00
N TRP A 45 -18.01 22.79 -2.15
CA TRP A 45 -18.71 21.97 -1.15
C TRP A 45 -19.48 22.86 -0.15
N GLN A 46 -18.85 23.91 0.37
CA GLN A 46 -19.53 24.89 1.23
C GLN A 46 -20.70 25.57 0.50
N PHE A 47 -20.49 25.97 -0.75
CA PHE A 47 -21.51 26.66 -1.55
C PHE A 47 -22.73 25.77 -1.81
N VAL A 48 -22.51 24.53 -2.26
CA VAL A 48 -23.60 23.57 -2.58
C VAL A 48 -24.39 23.18 -1.33
N THR A 49 -23.74 23.09 -0.18
CA THR A 49 -24.39 22.71 1.09
C THR A 49 -25.13 23.88 1.75
N THR A 50 -24.61 25.10 1.66
CA THR A 50 -25.25 26.30 2.24
C THR A 50 -26.41 26.85 1.42
N THR A 51 -26.39 26.67 0.09
CA THR A 51 -27.49 27.07 -0.80
C THR A 51 -28.71 26.15 -0.74
N GLY A 52 -28.63 25.05 0.00
CA GLY A 52 -29.72 24.08 0.14
C GLY A 52 -29.99 23.24 -1.11
N ILE A 53 -29.14 23.32 -2.14
CA ILE A 53 -29.21 22.45 -3.33
C ILE A 53 -29.13 20.98 -2.90
N ILE A 54 -28.30 20.68 -1.90
CA ILE A 54 -28.22 19.38 -1.24
C ILE A 54 -28.60 19.55 0.24
N PRO A 55 -29.60 18.82 0.75
CA PRO A 55 -29.94 18.85 2.16
C PRO A 55 -28.77 18.43 3.07
N THR A 56 -28.61 19.11 4.20
CA THR A 56 -27.52 18.88 5.16
C THR A 56 -27.50 17.49 5.79
N TYR A 57 -28.62 16.78 5.83
CA TYR A 57 -28.66 15.37 6.28
C TYR A 57 -28.04 14.40 5.28
N ARG A 58 -27.94 14.78 3.98
CA ARG A 58 -27.23 13.99 2.97
C ARG A 58 -25.77 14.40 2.85
N LEU A 59 -25.50 15.70 2.96
CA LEU A 59 -24.15 16.23 2.86
C LEU A 59 -23.96 17.35 3.91
N PRO A 60 -23.34 17.05 5.06
CA PRO A 60 -23.05 18.07 6.06
C PRO A 60 -22.09 19.12 5.48
N THR A 61 -22.18 20.35 5.99
CA THR A 61 -21.26 21.42 5.61
C THR A 61 -19.84 21.11 6.14
N PRO A 62 -18.77 21.56 5.45
CA PRO A 62 -17.41 21.44 5.95
C PRO A 62 -17.25 21.96 7.39
N VAL A 63 -17.92 23.08 7.72
CA VAL A 63 -17.90 23.67 9.06
C VAL A 63 -18.50 22.71 10.10
N SER A 64 -19.69 22.14 9.82
CA SER A 64 -20.33 21.20 10.74
C SER A 64 -19.51 19.92 10.98
N VAL A 65 -18.71 19.49 10.00
CA VAL A 65 -17.79 18.35 10.16
C VAL A 65 -16.68 18.70 11.15
N VAL A 66 -16.12 19.91 11.05
CA VAL A 66 -15.07 20.39 11.98
C VAL A 66 -15.63 20.59 13.39
N GLU A 67 -16.80 21.19 13.52
CA GLU A 67 -17.45 21.39 14.82
C GLU A 67 -17.74 20.06 15.51
N ALA A 68 -18.31 19.09 14.78
CA ALA A 68 -18.52 17.74 15.29
C ALA A 68 -17.20 17.10 15.73
N ALA A 69 -16.16 17.16 14.89
CA ALA A 69 -14.85 16.60 15.23
C ALA A 69 -14.26 17.21 16.52
N VAL A 70 -14.39 18.53 16.73
CA VAL A 70 -13.94 19.20 17.96
C VAL A 70 -14.77 18.77 19.18
N GLN A 71 -16.09 18.67 19.05
CA GLN A 71 -16.98 18.22 20.13
C GLN A 71 -16.66 16.78 20.55
N LEU A 72 -16.58 15.86 19.60
CA LEU A 72 -16.23 14.45 19.84
C LEU A 72 -14.78 14.30 20.35
N ALA A 73 -13.87 15.20 19.99
CA ALA A 73 -12.52 15.19 20.54
C ALA A 73 -12.49 15.67 22.00
N ALA A 74 -13.34 16.63 22.36
CA ALA A 74 -13.42 17.21 23.70
C ALA A 74 -14.11 16.28 24.71
N ASP A 75 -15.11 15.51 24.28
CA ASP A 75 -15.82 14.55 25.13
C ASP A 75 -15.11 13.19 25.26
N GLY A 76 -14.05 12.96 24.48
CA GLY A 76 -13.23 11.75 24.52
C GLY A 76 -13.66 10.65 23.54
N THR A 77 -14.86 10.75 22.97
CA THR A 77 -15.48 9.71 22.13
C THR A 77 -14.70 9.49 20.83
N LEU A 78 -14.18 10.56 20.22
CA LEU A 78 -13.37 10.47 19.00
C LEU A 78 -12.14 9.57 19.21
N TRP A 79 -11.45 9.74 20.35
CA TRP A 79 -10.22 9.00 20.63
C TRP A 79 -10.50 7.51 20.85
N VAL A 80 -11.64 7.18 21.47
CA VAL A 80 -12.08 5.79 21.63
C VAL A 80 -12.34 5.15 20.26
N HIS A 81 -13.08 5.83 19.37
CA HIS A 81 -13.32 5.31 18.02
C HIS A 81 -12.03 5.14 17.21
N VAL A 82 -11.12 6.14 17.26
CA VAL A 82 -9.81 6.05 16.59
C VAL A 82 -9.00 4.87 17.14
N ALA A 83 -8.96 4.69 18.45
CA ALA A 83 -8.23 3.58 19.08
C ALA A 83 -8.79 2.21 18.64
N ILE A 84 -10.11 2.06 18.63
CA ILE A 84 -10.78 0.83 18.18
C ILE A 84 -10.48 0.56 16.69
N SER A 85 -10.59 1.57 15.83
CA SER A 85 -10.26 1.45 14.40
C SER A 85 -8.80 1.03 14.19
N ILE A 86 -7.85 1.63 14.91
CA ILE A 86 -6.44 1.26 14.85
C ILE A 86 -6.24 -0.18 15.34
N GLN A 87 -6.86 -0.55 16.46
CA GLN A 87 -6.77 -1.91 17.00
C GLN A 87 -7.26 -2.95 15.99
N ARG A 88 -8.43 -2.73 15.37
CA ARG A 88 -8.98 -3.62 14.33
C ARG A 88 -8.02 -3.79 13.16
N VAL A 89 -7.46 -2.68 12.66
CA VAL A 89 -6.50 -2.70 11.56
C VAL A 89 -5.25 -3.47 11.94
N LEU A 90 -4.68 -3.21 13.12
CA LEU A 90 -3.46 -3.89 13.57
C LEU A 90 -3.68 -5.38 13.81
N LEU A 91 -4.80 -5.78 14.41
CA LEU A 91 -5.13 -7.19 14.62
C LEU A 91 -5.35 -7.92 13.29
N GLY A 92 -6.20 -7.37 12.42
CA GLY A 92 -6.48 -7.96 11.11
C GLY A 92 -5.22 -8.02 10.25
N PHE A 93 -4.45 -6.94 10.21
CA PHE A 93 -3.17 -6.89 9.50
C PHE A 93 -2.18 -7.90 10.06
N ALA A 94 -2.01 -8.01 11.37
CA ALA A 94 -1.07 -8.96 11.97
C ALA A 94 -1.43 -10.41 11.61
N ILE A 95 -2.72 -10.78 11.74
CA ILE A 95 -3.21 -12.11 11.38
C ILE A 95 -2.99 -12.37 9.88
N GLY A 96 -3.47 -11.47 9.02
CA GLY A 96 -3.35 -11.60 7.57
C GLY A 96 -1.90 -11.63 7.08
N ALA A 97 -1.03 -10.79 7.65
CA ALA A 97 0.38 -10.74 7.30
C ALA A 97 1.12 -11.99 7.75
N VAL A 98 0.90 -12.49 8.98
CA VAL A 98 1.55 -13.71 9.48
C VAL A 98 1.14 -14.91 8.62
N VAL A 99 -0.16 -15.07 8.34
CA VAL A 99 -0.66 -16.15 7.47
C VAL A 99 -0.13 -15.98 6.04
N GLY A 100 -0.12 -14.76 5.50
CA GLY A 100 0.39 -14.45 4.17
C GLY A 100 1.87 -14.77 4.03
N LEU A 101 2.69 -14.40 5.01
CA LEU A 101 4.11 -14.72 5.07
C LEU A 101 4.36 -16.23 5.21
N ALA A 102 3.60 -16.91 6.07
CA ALA A 102 3.74 -18.36 6.25
C ALA A 102 3.42 -19.12 4.96
N ILE A 103 2.29 -18.80 4.32
CA ILE A 103 1.89 -19.44 3.06
C ILE A 103 2.87 -19.08 1.93
N ALA A 104 3.34 -17.82 1.87
CA ALA A 104 4.34 -17.41 0.89
C ALA A 104 5.65 -18.17 1.05
N ALA A 105 6.10 -18.37 2.29
CA ALA A 105 7.29 -19.17 2.59
C ALA A 105 7.10 -20.63 2.17
N ILE A 106 5.95 -21.26 2.49
CA ILE A 106 5.67 -22.64 2.09
C ILE A 106 5.68 -22.78 0.55
N VAL A 107 4.98 -21.88 -0.14
CA VAL A 107 4.85 -21.92 -1.61
C VAL A 107 6.16 -21.56 -2.30
N GLY A 108 6.88 -20.55 -1.82
CA GLY A 108 8.09 -20.04 -2.47
C GLY A 108 9.38 -20.79 -2.12
N LEU A 109 9.41 -21.56 -1.02
CA LEU A 109 10.59 -22.35 -0.62
C LEU A 109 10.45 -23.85 -0.92
N SER A 110 9.24 -24.37 -1.12
CA SER A 110 8.97 -25.79 -1.33
C SER A 110 8.27 -26.05 -2.65
N ARG A 111 8.86 -26.92 -3.46
CA ARG A 111 8.25 -27.42 -4.71
C ARG A 111 6.94 -28.16 -4.46
N ALA A 112 6.81 -28.85 -3.32
CA ALA A 112 5.55 -29.48 -2.93
C ALA A 112 4.49 -28.44 -2.55
N GLY A 113 4.89 -27.36 -1.87
CA GLY A 113 4.00 -26.25 -1.53
C GLY A 113 3.49 -25.53 -2.78
N GLU A 114 4.37 -25.28 -3.74
CA GLU A 114 4.02 -24.71 -5.05
C GLU A 114 2.99 -25.56 -5.80
N VAL A 115 3.21 -26.88 -5.88
CA VAL A 115 2.31 -27.80 -6.59
C VAL A 115 0.96 -27.97 -5.88
N LEU A 116 0.96 -28.08 -4.54
CA LEU A 116 -0.25 -28.37 -3.77
C LEU A 116 -1.10 -27.13 -3.49
N LEU A 117 -0.47 -26.00 -3.16
CA LEU A 117 -1.17 -24.78 -2.74
C LEU A 117 -1.26 -23.73 -3.85
N GLY A 118 -0.31 -23.70 -4.78
CA GLY A 118 -0.25 -22.70 -5.86
C GLY A 118 -1.57 -22.58 -6.64
N PRO A 119 -2.10 -23.68 -7.23
CA PRO A 119 -3.35 -23.64 -7.98
C PRO A 119 -4.54 -23.15 -7.14
N THR A 120 -4.67 -23.64 -5.90
CA THR A 120 -5.74 -23.27 -4.97
C THR A 120 -5.70 -21.79 -4.62
N ILE A 121 -4.52 -21.25 -4.33
CA ILE A 121 -4.37 -19.83 -3.99
C ILE A 121 -4.63 -18.94 -5.21
N VAL A 122 -4.21 -19.36 -6.40
CA VAL A 122 -4.52 -18.66 -7.64
C VAL A 122 -6.03 -18.64 -7.91
N ALA A 123 -6.75 -19.71 -7.62
CA ALA A 123 -8.20 -19.75 -7.72
C ALA A 123 -8.86 -18.82 -6.67
N LEU A 124 -8.41 -18.87 -5.41
CA LEU A 124 -8.92 -18.00 -4.35
C LEU A 124 -8.68 -16.51 -4.64
N ARG A 125 -7.56 -16.15 -5.28
CA ARG A 125 -7.28 -14.75 -5.65
C ARG A 125 -8.24 -14.21 -6.71
N ALA A 126 -8.87 -15.09 -7.49
CA ALA A 126 -9.81 -14.67 -8.53
C ALA A 126 -11.09 -14.10 -7.90
N VAL A 127 -11.40 -14.50 -6.65
CA VAL A 127 -12.50 -13.96 -5.88
C VAL A 127 -12.09 -12.58 -5.35
N PRO A 128 -12.83 -11.50 -5.66
CA PRO A 128 -12.58 -10.20 -5.07
C PRO A 128 -12.62 -10.28 -3.55
N SER A 129 -11.65 -9.68 -2.86
CA SER A 129 -11.56 -9.75 -1.40
C SER A 129 -12.79 -9.15 -0.68
N LEU A 130 -13.51 -8.23 -1.32
CA LEU A 130 -14.78 -7.69 -0.82
C LEU A 130 -15.96 -8.67 -0.95
N ALA A 131 -15.89 -9.67 -1.84
CA ALA A 131 -16.95 -10.64 -2.01
C ALA A 131 -17.11 -11.60 -0.80
N TRP A 132 -16.14 -11.61 0.12
CA TRP A 132 -16.20 -12.39 1.35
C TRP A 132 -17.15 -11.82 2.40
N VAL A 133 -17.46 -10.52 2.32
CA VAL A 133 -18.32 -9.80 3.28
C VAL A 133 -19.61 -10.57 3.65
N PRO A 134 -20.50 -10.94 2.69
CA PRO A 134 -21.76 -11.61 3.04
C PRO A 134 -21.55 -12.97 3.70
N LEU A 135 -20.51 -13.71 3.30
CA LEU A 135 -20.19 -15.02 3.83
C LEU A 135 -19.65 -14.93 5.27
N LEU A 136 -18.82 -13.93 5.54
CA LEU A 136 -18.32 -13.64 6.88
C LEU A 136 -19.45 -13.23 7.82
N ILE A 137 -20.40 -12.42 7.35
CA ILE A 137 -21.58 -12.05 8.14
C ILE A 137 -22.45 -13.28 8.42
N LEU A 138 -22.63 -14.17 7.45
CA LEU A 138 -23.41 -15.39 7.65
C LEU A 138 -22.77 -16.29 8.73
N TRP A 139 -21.45 -16.50 8.66
CA TRP A 139 -20.75 -17.44 9.53
C TRP A 139 -20.40 -16.87 10.90
N MET A 140 -19.88 -15.64 10.93
CA MET A 140 -19.38 -14.99 12.14
C MET A 140 -20.39 -14.01 12.75
N GLN A 141 -21.55 -13.84 12.11
CA GLN A 141 -22.54 -12.81 12.45
C GLN A 141 -21.97 -11.39 12.28
N ILE A 142 -22.83 -10.40 12.44
CA ILE A 142 -22.44 -8.99 12.48
C ILE A 142 -21.71 -8.75 13.81
N GLY A 143 -20.48 -8.24 13.75
CA GLY A 143 -19.67 -8.01 14.95
C GLY A 143 -18.19 -7.75 14.66
N GLU A 144 -17.38 -7.72 15.72
CA GLU A 144 -15.94 -7.44 15.63
C GLU A 144 -15.17 -8.50 14.83
N ASP A 145 -15.51 -9.76 15.02
CA ASP A 145 -14.77 -10.88 14.43
C ASP A 145 -14.87 -10.89 12.90
N SER A 146 -16.04 -10.56 12.34
CA SER A 146 -16.23 -10.45 10.89
C SER A 146 -15.46 -9.27 10.31
N LYS A 147 -15.41 -8.13 11.01
CA LYS A 147 -14.60 -6.96 10.61
C LYS A 147 -13.11 -7.27 10.60
N VAL A 148 -12.58 -7.85 11.68
CA VAL A 148 -11.16 -8.19 11.81
C VAL A 148 -10.76 -9.25 10.76
N THR A 149 -11.61 -10.24 10.52
CA THR A 149 -11.37 -11.28 9.52
C THR A 149 -11.36 -10.70 8.10
N LEU A 150 -12.28 -9.78 7.80
CA LEU A 150 -12.31 -9.10 6.52
C LEU A 150 -11.01 -8.29 6.27
N ILE A 151 -10.54 -7.57 7.28
CA ILE A 151 -9.25 -6.85 7.24
C ILE A 151 -8.09 -7.83 7.02
N ALA A 152 -8.10 -8.98 7.71
CA ALA A 152 -7.07 -10.01 7.55
C ALA A 152 -7.01 -10.58 6.13
N ILE A 153 -8.17 -10.84 5.50
CA ILE A 153 -8.24 -11.27 4.09
C ILE A 153 -7.68 -10.18 3.17
N GLY A 154 -8.02 -8.92 3.40
CA GLY A 154 -7.49 -7.78 2.64
C GLY A 154 -5.96 -7.66 2.74
N ALA A 155 -5.39 -7.86 3.92
CA ALA A 155 -3.94 -7.82 4.14
C ALA A 155 -3.20 -9.07 3.61
N PHE A 156 -3.85 -10.23 3.66
CA PHE A 156 -3.26 -11.52 3.28
C PHE A 156 -2.73 -11.55 1.85
N PHE A 157 -3.57 -11.20 0.87
CA PHE A 157 -3.23 -11.33 -0.55
C PHE A 157 -2.02 -10.51 -1.01
N PRO A 158 -1.91 -9.20 -0.74
CA PRO A 158 -0.73 -8.42 -1.14
C PRO A 158 0.54 -8.88 -0.43
N VAL A 159 0.47 -9.30 0.84
CA VAL A 159 1.62 -9.85 1.57
C VAL A 159 2.07 -11.16 0.93
N PHE A 160 1.14 -12.10 0.76
CA PHE A 160 1.42 -13.40 0.15
C PHE A 160 2.02 -13.24 -1.25
N THR A 161 1.33 -12.51 -2.14
CA THR A 161 1.71 -12.42 -3.56
C THR A 161 3.06 -11.73 -3.74
N THR A 162 3.32 -10.64 -3.01
CA THR A 162 4.58 -9.90 -3.14
C THR A 162 5.76 -10.71 -2.61
N VAL A 163 5.59 -11.42 -1.50
CA VAL A 163 6.65 -12.22 -0.88
C VAL A 163 6.89 -13.51 -1.65
N ALA A 164 5.84 -14.21 -2.08
CA ALA A 164 5.96 -15.39 -2.92
C ALA A 164 6.66 -15.04 -4.25
N ALA A 165 6.28 -13.93 -4.89
CA ALA A 165 6.98 -13.46 -6.10
C ALA A 165 8.44 -13.08 -5.82
N GLY A 166 8.74 -12.51 -4.65
CA GLY A 166 10.10 -12.23 -4.21
C GLY A 166 10.95 -13.51 -4.06
N LEU A 167 10.38 -14.54 -3.45
CA LEU A 167 11.04 -15.84 -3.27
C LEU A 167 11.39 -16.51 -4.60
N HIS A 168 10.47 -16.51 -5.57
CA HIS A 168 10.73 -17.08 -6.90
C HIS A 168 11.75 -16.28 -7.74
N ARG A 169 12.03 -15.02 -7.37
CA ARG A 169 13.02 -14.17 -8.06
C ARG A 169 14.42 -14.26 -7.45
N VAL A 170 14.60 -14.99 -6.36
CA VAL A 170 15.93 -15.25 -5.82
C VAL A 170 16.74 -16.02 -6.86
N ASP A 171 17.93 -15.51 -7.19
CA ASP A 171 18.79 -16.12 -8.22
C ASP A 171 19.12 -17.58 -7.84
N PRO A 172 18.74 -18.56 -8.68
CA PRO A 172 19.06 -19.96 -8.45
C PRO A 172 20.56 -20.20 -8.25
N HIS A 173 21.43 -19.42 -8.90
CA HIS A 173 22.88 -19.57 -8.76
C HIS A 173 23.37 -19.20 -7.35
N LEU A 174 22.75 -18.22 -6.68
CA LEU A 174 23.08 -17.89 -5.29
C LEU A 174 22.71 -19.05 -4.36
N VAL A 175 21.56 -19.69 -4.63
CA VAL A 175 21.09 -20.84 -3.86
C VAL A 175 22.00 -22.05 -4.10
N GLU A 176 22.40 -22.31 -5.35
CA GLU A 176 23.32 -23.38 -5.73
C GLU A 176 24.72 -23.17 -5.15
N ALA A 177 25.26 -21.94 -5.21
CA ALA A 177 26.52 -21.58 -4.60
C ALA A 177 26.50 -21.84 -3.08
N GLY A 178 25.43 -21.42 -2.40
CA GLY A 178 25.23 -21.71 -0.97
C GLY A 178 25.21 -23.21 -0.66
N ARG A 179 24.54 -24.00 -1.50
CA ARG A 179 24.51 -25.47 -1.37
C ARG A 179 25.88 -26.11 -1.57
N SER A 180 26.70 -25.58 -2.48
CA SER A 180 28.09 -26.00 -2.69
C SER A 180 28.99 -25.73 -1.47
N PHE A 181 28.68 -24.70 -0.67
CA PHE A 181 29.30 -24.43 0.64
C PHE A 181 28.64 -25.20 1.80
N GLY A 182 27.76 -26.16 1.52
CA GLY A 182 27.11 -27.01 2.54
C GLY A 182 25.87 -26.39 3.20
N LEU A 183 25.42 -25.20 2.77
CA LEU A 183 24.20 -24.60 3.30
C LEU A 183 22.96 -25.34 2.80
N ARG A 184 22.17 -25.89 3.73
CA ARG A 184 20.88 -26.56 3.45
C ARG A 184 19.83 -26.13 4.47
N GLY A 185 18.55 -26.10 4.07
CA GLY A 185 17.44 -25.78 4.97
C GLY A 185 17.54 -24.38 5.61
N TRP A 186 17.52 -24.33 6.94
CA TRP A 186 17.53 -23.07 7.71
C TRP A 186 18.77 -22.19 7.47
N PRO A 187 20.02 -22.70 7.49
CA PRO A 187 21.20 -21.93 7.10
C PRO A 187 21.10 -21.28 5.72
N LEU A 188 20.57 -21.99 4.73
CA LEU A 188 20.40 -21.47 3.37
C LEU A 188 19.32 -20.38 3.31
N LEU A 189 18.22 -20.58 4.05
CA LEU A 189 17.15 -19.60 4.19
C LEU A 189 17.68 -18.31 4.83
N ARG A 190 18.30 -18.39 6.00
CA ARG A 190 18.74 -17.22 6.77
C ARG A 190 19.87 -16.44 6.09
N THR A 191 20.78 -17.12 5.37
CA THR A 191 21.99 -16.49 4.83
C THR A 191 21.78 -15.90 3.42
N ILE A 192 20.91 -16.53 2.61
CA ILE A 192 20.76 -16.16 1.19
C ILE A 192 19.34 -15.71 0.90
N GLN A 193 18.36 -16.57 1.14
CA GLN A 193 16.99 -16.33 0.67
C GLN A 193 16.29 -15.22 1.46
N LEU A 194 16.43 -15.20 2.79
CA LEU A 194 15.78 -14.21 3.64
C LEU A 194 16.30 -12.79 3.34
N PRO A 195 17.63 -12.51 3.33
CA PRO A 195 18.14 -11.19 2.94
C PRO A 195 17.71 -10.75 1.54
N ALA A 196 17.66 -11.68 0.58
CA ALA A 196 17.23 -11.39 -0.78
C ALA A 196 15.74 -11.00 -0.87
N VAL A 197 14.90 -11.52 0.03
CA VAL A 197 13.45 -11.33 0.00
C VAL A 197 12.96 -10.25 0.97
N VAL A 198 13.80 -9.77 1.91
CA VAL A 198 13.46 -8.65 2.81
C VAL A 198 12.85 -7.45 2.07
N PRO A 199 13.38 -6.96 0.94
CA PRO A 199 12.77 -5.85 0.22
C PRO A 199 11.34 -6.14 -0.24
N SER A 200 11.10 -7.36 -0.72
CA SER A 200 9.76 -7.83 -1.10
C SER A 200 8.84 -8.02 0.10
N MET A 201 9.35 -8.46 1.25
CA MET A 201 8.58 -8.52 2.51
C MET A 201 8.14 -7.14 2.96
N VAL A 202 9.04 -6.16 2.98
CA VAL A 202 8.69 -4.79 3.35
C VAL A 202 7.67 -4.20 2.38
N ALA A 203 7.84 -4.42 1.08
CA ALA A 203 6.87 -4.00 0.07
C ALA A 203 5.50 -4.67 0.29
N GLY A 204 5.47 -5.98 0.50
CA GLY A 204 4.26 -6.75 0.75
C GLY A 204 3.53 -6.31 2.02
N LEU A 205 4.27 -6.13 3.13
CA LEU A 205 3.73 -5.63 4.40
C LEU A 205 3.16 -4.22 4.26
N ARG A 206 3.86 -3.32 3.55
CA ARG A 206 3.37 -1.96 3.28
C ARG A 206 2.08 -1.98 2.47
N LEU A 207 2.02 -2.79 1.42
CA LEU A 207 0.81 -2.94 0.59
C LEU A 207 -0.33 -3.59 1.38
N GLY A 208 -0.02 -4.60 2.21
CA GLY A 208 -0.97 -5.25 3.11
C GLY A 208 -1.56 -4.31 4.14
N LEU A 209 -0.74 -3.42 4.72
CA LEU A 209 -1.22 -2.42 5.67
C LEU A 209 -2.15 -1.40 4.98
N ALA A 210 -1.79 -0.94 3.78
CA ALA A 210 -2.63 -0.03 3.01
C ALA A 210 -3.98 -0.69 2.63
N GLN A 211 -3.96 -1.96 2.25
CA GLN A 211 -5.18 -2.73 2.01
C GLN A 211 -5.99 -2.93 3.31
N ALA A 212 -5.35 -3.23 4.44
CA ALA A 212 -6.04 -3.38 5.73
C ALA A 212 -6.87 -2.14 6.08
N TRP A 213 -6.34 -0.92 5.84
CA TRP A 213 -7.09 0.32 6.02
C TRP A 213 -8.29 0.46 5.08
N LEU A 214 -8.15 0.10 3.80
CA LEU A 214 -9.27 0.11 2.86
C LEU A 214 -10.37 -0.87 3.28
N PHE A 215 -9.98 -2.04 3.79
CA PHE A 215 -10.91 -3.05 4.25
C PHE A 215 -11.56 -2.70 5.59
N LEU A 216 -10.89 -1.95 6.47
CA LEU A 216 -11.54 -1.35 7.64
C LEU A 216 -12.71 -0.46 7.20
N VAL A 217 -12.48 0.45 6.24
CA VAL A 217 -13.55 1.33 5.75
C VAL A 217 -14.71 0.51 5.18
N ALA A 218 -14.41 -0.51 4.36
CA ALA A 218 -15.45 -1.40 3.85
C ALA A 218 -16.20 -2.16 4.96
N ALA A 219 -15.50 -2.60 6.00
CA ALA A 219 -16.08 -3.28 7.15
C ALA A 219 -17.06 -2.38 7.91
N GLU A 220 -16.70 -1.11 8.15
CA GLU A 220 -17.58 -0.14 8.82
C GLU A 220 -18.83 0.20 7.99
N LEU A 221 -18.76 0.11 6.66
CA LEU A 221 -19.91 0.39 5.79
C LEU A 221 -21.00 -0.69 5.86
N VAL A 222 -20.66 -1.90 6.32
CA VAL A 222 -21.58 -3.04 6.29
C VAL A 222 -22.25 -3.28 7.66
N GLY A 223 -21.69 -2.72 8.73
CA GLY A 223 -22.26 -2.81 10.09
C GLY A 223 -21.20 -3.11 11.13
#